data_AF-A0AAX1MN10-F1
#
_entry.id   AF-A0AAX1MN10-F1
#
_cell.length_a   1.000
_cell.length_b   1.000
_cell.length_c   1.000
_cell.angle_alpha   90.00
_cell.angle_beta   90.00
_cell.angle_gamma   90.00
#
_symmetry.space_group_name_H-M   'P 1'
#
loop_
_entity.id
_entity.type
_entity.pdbx_description
1 polymer ?
#
loop_
_entity_poly.entity_id
_entity_poly.type
_entity_poly.pdbx_seq_one_letter_code
_entity_poly.pdbx_strand_id
1 'polypeptide(L)'
;MTLEERKVIYRARRGLKEIDVYFDPYVKQYYLTADPTEKALFAELVDQEDPDLLDWFMEVGEPPREELKAFILKLKKYVHG
;
A
#
# COMPACT_ATOMS: atom_id res chain seq x y z
N MET A 1 9.85 -9.21 -12.77
CA MET A 1 8.48 -9.23 -12.24
C MET A 1 7.94 -10.65 -12.22
N THR A 2 7.95 -11.27 -11.03
CA THR A 2 7.44 -12.61 -10.72
C THR A 2 5.91 -12.66 -10.79
N LEU A 3 5.33 -13.86 -10.68
CA LEU A 3 3.88 -14.04 -10.62
C LEU A 3 3.28 -13.40 -9.36
N GLU A 4 3.98 -13.45 -8.24
CA GLU A 4 3.53 -12.87 -6.97
C GLU A 4 3.50 -11.35 -7.06
N GLU A 5 4.55 -10.73 -7.63
CA GLU A 5 4.59 -9.28 -7.87
C GLU A 5 3.43 -8.82 -8.74
N ARG A 6 3.07 -9.58 -9.79
CA ARG A 6 1.90 -9.27 -10.65
C ARG A 6 0.59 -9.34 -9.89
N LYS A 7 0.41 -10.34 -9.02
CA LYS A 7 -0.81 -10.48 -8.21
C LYS A 7 -0.99 -9.30 -7.27
N VAL A 8 0.08 -8.89 -6.58
CA VAL A 8 0.06 -7.75 -5.67
C VAL A 8 -0.27 -6.45 -6.41
N ILE A 9 0.39 -6.19 -7.54
CA ILE A 9 0.11 -5.01 -8.39
C ILE A 9 -1.33 -5.00 -8.89
N TYR A 10 -1.89 -6.16 -9.25
CA TYR A 10 -3.28 -6.25 -9.68
C TYR A 10 -4.26 -5.96 -8.54
N ARG A 11 -4.03 -6.50 -7.34
CA ARG A 11 -4.86 -6.25 -6.14
C ARG A 11 -4.75 -4.81 -5.63
N ALA A 12 -3.64 -4.14 -5.91
CA ALA A 12 -3.46 -2.73 -5.57
C ALA A 12 -4.38 -1.80 -6.36
N ARG A 13 -4.95 -2.26 -7.49
CA ARG A 13 -5.94 -1.48 -8.26
C ARG A 13 -7.31 -1.67 -7.62
N ARG A 14 -7.80 -0.60 -7.01
CA ARG A 14 -9.01 -0.60 -6.18
C ARG A 14 -10.14 0.11 -6.93
N GLY A 15 -11.35 -0.01 -6.41
CA GLY A 15 -12.50 0.76 -6.91
C GLY A 15 -12.62 2.14 -6.25
N LEU A 16 -11.78 2.41 -5.24
CA LEU A 16 -11.86 3.56 -4.36
C LEU A 16 -10.69 4.52 -4.62
N LYS A 17 -11.00 5.65 -5.27
CA LYS A 17 -10.02 6.66 -5.69
C LYS A 17 -9.11 7.13 -4.56
N GLU A 18 -9.64 7.20 -3.33
CA GLU A 18 -8.90 7.63 -2.15
C GLU A 18 -7.77 6.68 -1.78
N ILE A 19 -7.88 5.37 -2.08
CA ILE A 19 -6.79 4.41 -1.84
C ILE A 19 -5.88 4.35 -3.06
N ASP A 20 -6.46 4.35 -4.27
CA ASP A 20 -5.68 4.30 -5.52
C ASP A 20 -4.67 5.45 -5.61
N VAL A 21 -4.99 6.63 -5.04
CA VAL A 21 -4.06 7.79 -5.03
C VAL A 21 -2.73 7.48 -4.32
N TYR A 22 -2.74 6.59 -3.32
CA TYR A 22 -1.54 6.19 -2.56
C TYR A 22 -0.82 5.00 -3.20
N PHE A 23 -1.59 4.04 -3.72
CA PHE A 23 -1.03 2.79 -4.25
C PHE A 23 -0.45 2.95 -5.66
N ASP A 24 -1.09 3.73 -6.53
CA ASP A 24 -0.66 3.92 -7.92
C ASP A 24 0.76 4.49 -8.05
N PRO A 25 1.16 5.59 -7.37
CA PRO A 25 2.51 6.11 -7.45
C PRO A 25 3.53 5.12 -6.87
N TYR A 26 3.19 4.47 -5.77
CA TYR A 26 4.07 3.49 -5.14
C TYR A 26 4.38 2.31 -6.07
N VAL A 27 3.33 1.71 -6.66
CA VAL A 27 3.47 0.58 -7.57
C VAL A 27 4.29 0.93 -8.82
N LYS A 28 4.06 2.13 -9.39
CA LYS A 28 4.71 2.55 -10.63
C LYS A 28 6.18 2.90 -10.46
N GLN A 29 6.56 3.48 -9.32
CA GLN A 29 7.88 4.08 -9.16
C GLN A 29 8.79 3.36 -8.15
N TYR A 30 8.21 2.66 -7.17
CA TYR A 30 8.97 2.16 -6.01
C TYR A 30 8.88 0.64 -5.84
N TYR A 31 7.70 0.04 -6.06
CA TYR A 31 7.49 -1.38 -5.72
C TYR A 31 8.47 -2.34 -6.41
N LEU A 32 8.79 -2.14 -7.70
CA LEU A 32 9.68 -3.06 -8.42
C LEU A 32 11.13 -3.06 -7.89
N THR A 33 11.58 -1.92 -7.35
CA THR A 33 12.95 -1.71 -6.83
C THR A 33 13.02 -1.80 -5.30
N ALA A 34 11.88 -1.91 -4.62
CA ALA A 34 11.77 -2.10 -3.18
C ALA A 34 12.45 -3.40 -2.71
N ASP A 35 12.94 -3.39 -1.48
CA ASP A 35 13.52 -4.57 -0.85
C ASP A 35 12.44 -5.61 -0.49
N PRO A 36 12.81 -6.88 -0.22
CA PRO A 36 11.85 -7.94 0.05
C PRO A 36 10.93 -7.67 1.25
N THR A 37 11.41 -6.97 2.27
CA THR A 37 10.65 -6.63 3.48
C THR A 37 9.53 -5.66 3.13
N GLU A 38 9.85 -4.61 2.37
CA GLU A 38 8.86 -3.64 1.93
C GLU A 38 7.84 -4.25 0.97
N LYS A 39 8.30 -5.10 0.05
CA LYS A 39 7.38 -5.86 -0.83
C LYS A 39 6.42 -6.72 -0.03
N ALA A 40 6.88 -7.35 1.05
CA ALA A 40 6.04 -8.14 1.94
C ALA A 40 5.03 -7.27 2.71
N LEU A 41 5.45 -6.10 3.22
CA LEU A 41 4.55 -5.14 3.87
C LEU A 41 3.47 -4.63 2.90
N PHE A 42 3.83 -4.34 1.66
CA PHE A 42 2.85 -3.94 0.65
C PHE A 42 1.90 -5.09 0.30
N ALA A 43 2.42 -6.33 0.19
CA ALA A 43 1.58 -7.50 -0.04
C ALA A 43 0.56 -7.72 1.11
N GLU A 44 0.98 -7.54 2.36
CA GLU A 44 0.13 -7.61 3.55
C GLU A 44 -0.93 -6.48 3.54
N LEU A 45 -0.52 -5.27 3.16
CA LEU A 45 -1.40 -4.11 3.07
C LEU A 45 -2.48 -4.28 1.98
N VAL A 46 -2.12 -4.78 0.78
CA VAL A 46 -3.11 -4.99 -0.29
C VAL A 46 -4.08 -6.14 -0.01
N ASP A 47 -3.78 -7.01 0.96
CA ASP A 47 -4.65 -8.11 1.40
C ASP A 47 -5.76 -7.64 2.36
N GLN A 48 -5.63 -6.43 2.93
CA GLN A 48 -6.64 -5.84 3.83
C GLN A 48 -7.83 -5.29 3.03
N GLU A 49 -8.99 -5.23 3.71
CA GLU A 49 -10.24 -4.74 3.12
C GLU A 49 -10.21 -3.21 2.92
N ASP A 50 -11.00 -2.74 1.95
CA ASP A 50 -11.07 -1.31 1.61
C ASP A 50 -11.51 -0.40 2.77
N PRO A 51 -12.49 -0.77 3.61
CA PRO A 51 -12.90 0.06 4.75
C PRO A 51 -11.77 0.28 5.76
N ASP A 52 -11.04 -0.78 6.11
CA ASP A 52 -9.93 -0.70 7.07
C ASP A 52 -8.78 0.14 6.51
N LEU A 53 -8.46 -0.06 5.24
CA LEU A 53 -7.40 0.73 4.60
C LEU A 53 -7.76 2.20 4.52
N LEU A 54 -8.99 2.52 4.15
CA LEU A 54 -9.47 3.90 4.15
C LEU A 54 -9.34 4.52 5.54
N ASP A 55 -9.79 3.80 6.58
CA ASP A 55 -9.72 4.24 7.98
C ASP A 55 -8.27 4.56 8.42
N TRP A 56 -7.30 3.70 8.06
CA TRP A 56 -5.90 3.92 8.38
C TRP A 56 -5.25 5.05 7.58
N PHE A 57 -5.56 5.17 6.28
CA PHE A 57 -5.06 6.25 5.44
C PHE A 57 -5.59 7.63 5.88
N MET A 58 -6.84 7.66 6.37
CA MET A 58 -7.53 8.84 6.89
C MET A 58 -7.21 9.16 8.36
N GLU A 59 -6.36 8.36 9.02
CA GLU A 59 -5.97 8.54 10.43
C GLU A 59 -7.19 8.50 11.39
N VAL A 60 -8.24 7.77 11.01
CA VAL A 60 -9.45 7.57 11.82
C VAL A 60 -9.26 6.39 12.79
N GLY A 61 -8.47 5.40 12.39
CA GLY A 61 -8.01 4.31 13.24
C GLY A 61 -6.60 3.88 12.89
N GLU A 62 -6.17 2.75 13.47
CA GLU A 62 -4.77 2.32 13.44
C GLU A 62 -4.64 0.87 12.95
N PRO A 63 -3.63 0.57 12.11
CA PRO A 63 -3.35 -0.80 11.73
C PRO A 63 -2.83 -1.59 12.95
N PRO A 64 -3.02 -2.91 12.96
CA PRO A 64 -2.65 -3.76 14.10
C PRO A 64 -1.13 -3.83 14.36
N ARG A 65 -0.31 -3.38 13.41
CA ARG A 65 1.15 -3.46 13.46
C ARG A 65 1.78 -2.10 13.20
N GLU A 66 2.78 -1.77 14.00
CA GLU A 66 3.54 -0.51 13.87
C GLU A 66 4.29 -0.43 12.52
N GLU A 67 4.77 -1.56 12.00
CA GLU A 67 5.43 -1.64 10.69
C GLU A 67 4.49 -1.23 9.55
N LEU A 68 3.23 -1.68 9.58
CA LEU A 68 2.21 -1.27 8.61
C LEU A 68 1.89 0.22 8.74
N LYS A 69 1.79 0.74 9.97
CA LYS A 69 1.60 2.17 10.22
C LYS A 69 2.73 2.99 9.62
N ALA A 70 3.98 2.61 9.89
CA ALA A 70 5.16 3.27 9.35
C ALA A 70 5.18 3.22 7.81
N PHE A 71 4.75 2.10 7.24
CA PHE A 71 4.67 1.93 5.80
C PHE A 71 3.55 2.78 5.15
N ILE A 72 2.37 2.86 5.75
CA ILE A 72 1.28 3.75 5.32
C ILE A 72 1.75 5.21 5.34
N LEU A 73 2.43 5.65 6.41
CA LEU A 73 3.01 6.99 6.48
C LEU A 73 4.05 7.24 5.38
N LYS A 74 4.82 6.21 5.00
CA LYS A 74 5.75 6.28 3.88
C LYS A 74 5.02 6.42 2.54
N LEU A 75 3.93 5.68 2.32
CA LEU A 75 3.08 5.80 1.13
C LEU A 75 2.48 7.20 0.99
N LYS A 76 1.98 7.79 2.09
CA LYS A 76 1.46 9.17 2.10
C LYS A 76 2.49 10.19 1.61
N LYS A 77 3.78 9.99 1.93
CA LYS A 77 4.86 10.88 1.46
C LYS A 77 5.11 10.80 -0.05
N TYR A 78 4.83 9.67 -0.70
CA TYR A 78 4.98 9.53 -2.15
C TYR A 78 3.90 10.26 -2.95
N VAL A 79 2.76 10.58 -2.33
CA VAL A 79 1.68 11.35 -2.95
C VAL A 79 1.87 12.85 -2.80
N HIS A 80 2.44 13.29 -1.68
CA HIS A 80 2.65 14.71 -1.35
C HIS A 80 4.08 15.22 -1.65
N GLY A 81 4.84 14.48 -2.46
CA GLY A 81 6.18 14.86 -2.92
C GLY A 81 6.19 15.82 -4.08
#